data_AF-A0A948RFC3-F1
#
_entry.id   AF-A0A948RFC3-F1
#
_cell.length_a   1.000
_cell.length_b   1.000
_cell.length_c   1.000
_cell.angle_alpha   90.00
_cell.angle_beta   90.00
_cell.angle_gamma   90.00
#
_symmetry.space_group_name_H-M   'P 1'
#
loop_
_entity.id
_entity.type
_entity.pdbx_description
1 polymer ?
#
loop_
_entity_poly.entity_id
_entity_poly.type
_entity_poly.pdbx_seq_one_letter_code
_entity_poly.pdbx_strand_id
1 'polypeptide(L)'
;MLHWLTKNLRTLMLAFALALAVWISAVTAADPDETRLLANSVAIEFVSQDPGLIIQGQVPRQVQLTLRAPRSVWDKLTTEKDAIHALVDLSGLAAGTHRLDVQVQINAQPVRLISFSPEKLDLTLEKLVTRSLPLELTLTGEPAIGYQAGDPILNPAEVIISGAQSLVNQVAHLSLSLDLSGSRQDIQTTLPIKALDDKGNLVTGLTMHPDNVQVSLPISQQGGYRDLAVKVVTIGRPANGYRLT
;
A
#
# COMPACT_ATOMS: atom_id res chain seq x y z
N MET A 1 40.95 -63.18 18.32
CA MET A 1 39.92 -62.23 17.82
C MET A 1 40.37 -61.50 16.54
N LEU A 2 41.55 -60.85 16.49
CA LEU A 2 41.99 -60.11 15.29
C LEU A 2 42.12 -60.95 14.00
N HIS A 3 42.53 -62.22 14.08
CA HIS A 3 42.70 -63.11 12.91
C HIS A 3 41.38 -63.50 12.19
N TRP A 4 40.25 -63.45 12.88
CA TRP A 4 38.93 -63.68 12.28
C TRP A 4 38.47 -62.44 11.49
N LEU A 5 38.81 -61.25 11.99
CA LEU A 5 38.52 -59.96 11.36
C LEU A 5 39.27 -59.80 10.03
N THR A 6 40.54 -60.20 9.97
CA THR A 6 41.37 -60.10 8.76
C THR A 6 40.98 -61.13 7.70
N LYS A 7 40.50 -62.32 8.09
CA LYS A 7 40.04 -63.37 7.15
C LYS A 7 38.70 -63.01 6.46
N ASN A 8 37.82 -62.32 7.16
CA ASN A 8 36.50 -61.88 6.65
C ASN A 8 36.46 -60.40 6.26
N LEU A 9 37.63 -59.76 6.12
CA LEU A 9 37.70 -58.33 5.86
C LEU A 9 36.95 -57.91 4.58
N ARG A 10 36.94 -58.77 3.56
CA ARG A 10 36.22 -58.53 2.30
C ARG A 10 34.70 -58.47 2.48
N THR A 11 34.12 -59.39 3.24
CA THR A 11 32.66 -59.43 3.48
C THR A 11 32.23 -58.33 4.45
N LEU A 12 33.09 -57.98 5.40
CA LEU A 12 32.84 -56.86 6.32
C LEU A 12 32.86 -55.50 5.59
N MET A 13 33.82 -55.29 4.67
CA MET A 13 33.85 -54.11 3.81
C MET A 13 32.62 -54.02 2.90
N LEU A 14 32.18 -55.13 2.31
CA LEU A 14 30.96 -55.19 1.50
C LEU A 14 29.72 -54.84 2.31
N ALA A 15 29.57 -55.42 3.50
CA ALA A 15 28.43 -55.15 4.38
C ALA A 15 28.41 -53.69 4.85
N PHE A 16 29.58 -53.11 5.16
CA PHE A 16 29.69 -51.70 5.50
C PHE A 16 29.33 -50.80 4.33
N ALA A 17 29.81 -51.11 3.12
CA ALA A 17 29.45 -50.36 1.92
C ALA A 17 27.96 -50.42 1.61
N LEU A 18 27.32 -51.59 1.75
CA LEU A 18 25.87 -51.75 1.59
C LEU A 18 25.09 -51.00 2.67
N ALA A 19 25.51 -51.09 3.94
CA ALA A 19 24.89 -50.34 5.03
C ALA A 19 25.00 -48.83 4.81
N LEU A 20 26.16 -48.34 4.35
CA LEU A 20 26.37 -46.94 4.01
C LEU A 20 25.48 -46.52 2.83
N ALA A 21 25.37 -47.34 1.79
CA ALA A 21 24.50 -47.07 0.65
C ALA A 21 23.02 -47.01 1.04
N VAL A 22 22.55 -47.95 1.87
CA VAL A 22 21.17 -47.95 2.38
C VAL A 22 20.93 -46.75 3.29
N TRP A 23 21.89 -46.40 4.15
CA TRP A 23 21.79 -45.23 5.02
C TRP A 23 21.73 -43.93 4.22
N ILE A 24 22.61 -43.73 3.23
CA ILE A 24 22.57 -42.58 2.32
C ILE A 24 21.21 -42.53 1.61
N SER A 25 20.75 -43.65 1.05
CA SER A 25 19.44 -43.72 0.37
C SER A 25 18.29 -43.35 1.29
N ALA A 26 18.22 -43.94 2.49
CA ALA A 26 17.17 -43.66 3.47
C ALA A 26 17.17 -42.20 3.92
N VAL A 27 18.34 -41.60 4.14
CA VAL A 27 18.48 -40.19 4.51
C VAL A 27 18.05 -39.28 3.35
N THR A 28 18.47 -39.56 2.12
CA THR A 28 18.03 -38.77 0.94
C THR A 28 16.55 -38.91 0.63
N ALA A 29 15.94 -40.07 0.93
CA ALA A 29 14.52 -40.30 0.76
C ALA A 29 13.67 -39.63 1.85
N ALA A 30 14.23 -39.43 3.05
CA ALA A 30 13.56 -38.75 4.15
C ALA A 30 13.45 -37.23 3.93
N ASP A 31 14.43 -36.61 3.27
CA ASP A 31 14.45 -35.17 2.97
C ASP A 31 14.90 -34.91 1.52
N PRO A 32 14.03 -35.17 0.52
CA PRO A 32 14.37 -34.96 -0.87
C PRO A 32 14.51 -33.46 -1.20
N ASP A 33 15.46 -33.12 -2.07
CA ASP A 33 15.60 -31.77 -2.62
C ASP A 33 14.43 -31.44 -3.54
N GLU A 34 13.62 -30.46 -3.16
CA GLU A 34 12.48 -30.02 -3.94
C GLU A 34 12.73 -28.64 -4.55
N THR A 35 12.40 -28.51 -5.83
CA THR A 35 12.42 -27.22 -6.54
C THR A 35 11.01 -26.68 -6.55
N ARG A 36 10.78 -25.58 -5.83
CA ARG A 36 9.46 -24.98 -5.68
C ARG A 36 9.52 -23.47 -5.83
N LEU A 37 8.41 -22.89 -6.26
CA LEU A 37 8.20 -21.46 -6.23
C LEU A 37 7.80 -21.07 -4.80
N LEU A 38 8.46 -20.05 -4.26
CA LEU A 38 8.14 -19.53 -2.94
C LEU A 38 6.76 -18.86 -2.99
N ALA A 39 5.80 -19.38 -2.23
CA ALA A 39 4.42 -18.88 -2.24
C ALA A 39 4.31 -17.44 -1.74
N ASN A 40 5.18 -17.04 -0.81
CA ASN A 40 5.25 -15.69 -0.29
C ASN A 40 6.20 -14.88 -1.17
N SER A 41 5.69 -13.81 -1.80
CA SER A 41 6.55 -12.87 -2.52
C SER A 41 7.41 -12.08 -1.52
N VAL A 42 8.70 -11.97 -1.83
CA VAL A 42 9.67 -11.27 -0.98
C VAL A 42 9.62 -9.79 -1.31
N ALA A 43 9.50 -8.94 -0.28
CA ALA A 43 9.50 -7.49 -0.46
C ALA A 43 10.90 -7.01 -0.87
N ILE A 44 10.96 -6.06 -1.80
CA ILE A 44 12.22 -5.42 -2.21
C ILE A 44 12.51 -4.27 -1.27
N GLU A 45 13.67 -4.33 -0.64
CA GLU A 45 14.22 -3.27 0.20
C GLU A 45 15.19 -2.40 -0.60
N PHE A 46 14.97 -1.09 -0.57
CA PHE A 46 15.84 -0.12 -1.22
C PHE A 46 16.86 0.38 -0.19
N VAL A 47 18.13 0.11 -0.44
CA VAL A 47 19.24 0.46 0.45
C VAL A 47 19.87 1.77 -0.01
N SER A 48 20.37 2.56 0.93
CA SER A 48 21.11 3.79 0.66
C SER A 48 20.34 4.83 -0.16
N GLN A 49 19.01 4.89 -0.02
CA GLN A 49 18.19 5.92 -0.64
C GLN A 49 18.53 7.30 -0.05
N ASP A 50 18.84 8.26 -0.91
CA ASP A 50 19.01 9.66 -0.51
C ASP A 50 17.67 10.22 0.03
N PRO A 51 17.63 10.82 1.24
CA PRO A 51 16.43 11.46 1.77
C PRO A 51 15.84 12.56 0.87
N GLY A 52 16.65 13.18 0.01
CA GLY A 52 16.24 14.18 -0.97
C GLY A 52 15.69 13.61 -2.28
N LEU A 53 15.66 12.28 -2.44
CA LEU A 53 15.15 11.60 -3.64
C LEU A 53 13.96 10.70 -3.32
N ILE A 54 13.01 10.66 -4.24
CA ILE A 54 11.84 9.79 -4.17
C ILE A 54 11.74 8.94 -5.44
N ILE A 55 11.34 7.68 -5.26
CA ILE A 55 11.09 6.75 -6.35
C ILE A 55 9.74 7.08 -6.97
N GLN A 56 9.76 7.45 -8.25
CA GLN A 56 8.55 7.73 -9.02
C GLN A 56 8.21 6.54 -9.92
N GLY A 57 6.91 6.23 -10.01
CA GLY A 57 6.38 5.24 -10.94
C GLY A 57 5.94 3.94 -10.27
N GLN A 58 5.44 3.02 -11.11
CA GLN A 58 4.88 1.76 -10.66
C GLN A 58 5.95 0.67 -10.72
N VAL A 59 6.75 0.62 -9.66
CA VAL A 59 7.84 -0.35 -9.52
C VAL A 59 7.31 -1.57 -8.76
N PRO A 60 7.54 -2.80 -9.25
CA PRO A 60 7.18 -3.99 -8.49
C PRO A 60 8.01 -4.02 -7.19
N ARG A 61 7.32 -3.98 -6.05
CA ARG A 61 7.94 -4.05 -4.71
C ARG A 61 8.11 -5.47 -4.20
N GLN A 62 7.90 -6.45 -5.09
CA GLN A 62 7.84 -7.86 -4.76
C GLN A 62 8.60 -8.67 -5.80
N VAL A 63 9.39 -9.65 -5.34
CA VAL A 63 10.14 -10.58 -6.19
C VAL A 63 9.61 -11.99 -5.96
N GLN A 64 9.45 -12.71 -7.07
CA GLN A 64 9.15 -14.13 -7.06
C GLN A 64 10.45 -14.93 -7.14
N LEU A 65 10.62 -15.87 -6.22
CA LEU A 65 11.83 -16.68 -6.11
C LEU A 65 11.50 -18.15 -6.41
N THR A 66 12.33 -18.77 -7.24
CA THR A 66 12.34 -20.22 -7.42
C THR A 66 13.60 -20.76 -6.77
N LEU A 67 13.41 -21.57 -5.75
CA LEU A 67 14.50 -22.12 -4.93
C LEU A 67 14.50 -23.64 -5.06
N ARG A 68 15.67 -24.23 -4.86
CA ARG A 68 15.84 -25.66 -4.59
C ARG A 68 16.40 -25.82 -3.18
N ALA A 69 15.67 -26.52 -2.34
CA ALA A 69 16.06 -26.77 -0.95
C ALA A 69 15.47 -28.11 -0.47
N PRO A 70 16.05 -28.72 0.56
CA PRO A 70 15.42 -29.84 1.27
C PRO A 70 14.08 -29.42 1.85
N ARG A 71 13.16 -30.37 2.01
CA ARG A 71 11.83 -30.15 2.60
C ARG A 71 11.92 -29.54 4.00
N SER A 72 12.88 -29.97 4.81
CA SER A 72 13.10 -29.40 6.16
C SER A 72 13.44 -27.91 6.16
N VAL A 73 14.07 -27.42 5.09
CA VAL A 73 14.42 -26.00 4.91
C VAL A 73 13.23 -25.23 4.33
N TRP A 74 12.42 -25.83 3.47
CA TRP A 74 11.18 -25.23 2.97
C TRP A 74 10.20 -24.87 4.08
N ASP A 75 10.06 -25.73 5.08
CA ASP A 75 9.21 -25.48 6.24
C ASP A 75 9.71 -24.27 7.04
N LYS A 76 11.04 -24.10 7.17
CA LYS A 76 11.66 -22.93 7.80
C LYS A 76 11.48 -21.66 6.97
N LEU A 77 11.77 -21.70 5.67
CA LEU A 77 11.62 -20.56 4.75
C LEU A 77 10.17 -20.05 4.66
N THR A 78 9.20 -20.93 4.85
CA THR A 78 7.77 -20.54 4.83
C THR A 78 7.34 -19.95 6.17
N THR A 79 7.97 -20.37 7.27
CA THR A 79 7.64 -19.94 8.63
C THR A 79 8.39 -18.67 9.05
N GLU A 80 9.65 -18.52 8.63
CA GLU A 80 10.53 -17.39 8.93
C GLU A 80 10.45 -16.34 7.82
N LYS A 81 9.84 -15.19 8.12
CA LYS A 81 9.67 -14.07 7.17
C LYS A 81 10.99 -13.36 6.81
N ASP A 82 11.99 -13.44 7.67
CA ASP A 82 13.30 -12.77 7.51
C ASP A 82 14.39 -13.69 6.93
N ALA A 83 14.02 -14.88 6.44
CA ALA A 83 15.02 -15.80 5.90
C ALA A 83 15.60 -15.34 4.55
N ILE A 84 14.90 -14.44 3.84
CA ILE A 84 15.25 -13.98 2.50
C ILE A 84 15.05 -12.48 2.39
N HIS A 85 16.09 -11.77 1.96
CA HIS A 85 16.04 -10.33 1.68
C HIS A 85 16.34 -10.08 0.20
N ALA A 86 15.53 -9.25 -0.45
CA ALA A 86 15.79 -8.77 -1.80
C ALA A 86 16.16 -7.29 -1.69
N LEU A 87 17.40 -6.96 -2.03
CA LEU A 87 18.00 -5.64 -1.84
C LEU A 87 18.28 -4.99 -3.20
N VAL A 88 18.03 -3.69 -3.29
CA VAL A 88 18.42 -2.86 -4.42
C VAL A 88 19.22 -1.69 -3.89
N ASP A 89 20.46 -1.57 -4.34
CA ASP A 89 21.35 -0.49 -3.91
C ASP A 89 21.09 0.77 -4.73
N LEU A 90 20.72 1.85 -4.05
CA LEU A 90 20.50 3.18 -4.63
C LEU A 90 21.68 4.14 -4.37
N SER A 91 22.80 3.64 -3.83
CA SER A 91 23.92 4.47 -3.41
C SER A 91 24.53 5.29 -4.56
N GLY A 92 24.71 6.59 -4.33
CA GLY A 92 25.36 7.50 -5.27
C GLY A 92 24.54 7.83 -6.54
N LEU A 93 23.28 7.40 -6.62
CA LEU A 93 22.42 7.71 -7.77
C LEU A 93 21.86 9.14 -7.65
N ALA A 94 21.93 9.88 -8.74
CA ALA A 94 21.29 11.18 -8.89
C ALA A 94 19.87 11.03 -9.48
N ALA A 95 19.10 12.13 -9.50
CA ALA A 95 17.80 12.16 -10.17
C ALA A 95 17.93 11.75 -11.66
N GLY A 96 17.05 10.87 -12.12
CA GLY A 96 17.06 10.27 -13.46
C GLY A 96 16.51 8.85 -13.49
N THR A 97 16.41 8.28 -14.68
CA THR A 97 16.02 6.88 -14.87
C THR A 97 17.24 5.98 -14.82
N HIS A 98 17.21 4.99 -13.93
CA HIS A 98 18.29 4.03 -13.70
C HIS A 98 17.75 2.62 -13.82
N ARG A 99 18.59 1.72 -14.33
CA ARG A 99 18.30 0.29 -14.40
C ARG A 99 19.20 -0.43 -13.43
N LEU A 100 18.62 -0.99 -12.38
CA LEU A 100 19.35 -1.60 -11.27
C LEU A 100 19.08 -3.10 -11.21
N ASP A 101 20.10 -3.85 -10.81
CA ASP A 101 20.01 -5.29 -10.61
C ASP A 101 19.55 -5.59 -9.17
N VAL A 102 18.62 -6.53 -9.02
CA VAL A 102 18.11 -6.94 -7.70
C VAL A 102 19.07 -7.98 -7.10
N GLN A 103 19.54 -7.74 -5.88
CA GLN A 103 20.40 -8.66 -5.15
C GLN A 103 19.58 -9.45 -4.13
N VAL A 104 19.53 -10.77 -4.27
CA VAL A 104 18.82 -11.64 -3.32
C VAL A 104 19.82 -12.26 -2.35
N GLN A 105 19.64 -11.99 -1.05
CA GLN A 105 20.41 -12.59 0.03
C GLN A 105 19.53 -13.62 0.76
N ILE A 106 20.00 -14.87 0.82
CA ILE A 106 19.29 -15.97 1.48
C ILE A 106 20.14 -16.40 2.68
N ASN A 107 19.58 -16.25 3.88
CA ASN A 107 20.27 -16.58 5.13
C ASN A 107 20.11 -18.06 5.51
N ALA A 108 19.19 -18.78 4.87
CA ALA A 108 19.00 -20.21 5.05
C ALA A 108 19.96 -21.03 4.16
N GLN A 109 20.69 -21.97 4.75
CA GLN A 109 21.50 -22.95 4.05
C GLN A 109 21.08 -24.37 4.47
N PRO A 110 21.15 -25.38 3.57
CA PRO A 110 21.55 -25.33 2.17
C PRO A 110 20.37 -24.97 1.25
N VAL A 111 20.44 -23.83 0.56
CA VAL A 111 19.46 -23.40 -0.44
C VAL A 111 20.19 -23.04 -1.71
N ARG A 112 19.64 -23.45 -2.87
CA ARG A 112 20.11 -23.05 -4.18
C ARG A 112 19.06 -22.19 -4.87
N LEU A 113 19.41 -20.93 -5.15
CA LEU A 113 18.60 -20.06 -5.99
C LEU A 113 18.67 -20.55 -7.44
N ILE A 114 17.51 -20.87 -8.01
CA ILE A 114 17.39 -21.32 -9.41
C ILE A 114 17.13 -20.12 -10.31
N SER A 115 16.13 -19.32 -9.96
CA SER A 115 15.77 -18.11 -10.69
C SER A 115 14.97 -17.17 -9.79
N PHE A 116 14.97 -15.89 -10.16
CA PHE A 116 14.11 -14.90 -9.55
C PHE A 116 13.61 -13.93 -10.62
N SER A 117 12.44 -13.34 -10.38
CA SER A 117 11.85 -12.36 -11.28
C SER A 117 11.15 -11.26 -10.49
N PRO A 118 11.41 -9.97 -10.82
CA PRO A 118 12.30 -9.48 -11.86
C PRO A 118 13.80 -9.47 -11.46
N GLU A 119 14.70 -9.69 -12.43
CA GLU A 119 16.17 -9.56 -12.21
C GLU A 119 16.64 -8.10 -12.24
N LYS A 120 15.98 -7.30 -13.08
CA LYS A 120 16.29 -5.88 -13.28
C LYS A 120 15.06 -5.03 -13.02
N LEU A 121 15.26 -3.90 -12.36
CA LEU A 121 14.24 -2.89 -12.12
C LEU A 121 14.62 -1.61 -12.83
N ASP A 122 13.67 -1.10 -13.62
CA ASP A 122 13.75 0.24 -14.15
C ASP A 122 13.10 1.18 -13.13
N LEU A 123 13.89 2.08 -12.56
CA LEU A 123 13.47 3.01 -11.52
C LEU A 123 13.71 4.44 -12.01
N THR A 124 12.76 5.33 -11.75
CA THR A 124 12.97 6.77 -11.96
C THR A 124 13.07 7.44 -10.60
N LEU A 125 14.24 8.04 -10.33
CA LEU A 125 14.48 8.83 -9.14
C LEU A 125 14.24 10.30 -9.47
N GLU A 126 13.42 10.95 -8.65
CA GLU A 126 13.19 12.39 -8.74
C GLU A 126 13.52 13.08 -7.43
N LYS A 127 13.79 14.38 -7.51
CA LYS A 127 13.97 15.20 -6.32
C LYS A 127 12.65 15.28 -5.55
N LEU A 128 12.75 15.09 -4.24
CA LEU A 128 11.67 15.37 -3.31
C LEU A 128 11.56 16.89 -3.17
N VAL A 129 10.42 17.44 -3.59
CA VAL A 129 10.14 18.87 -3.50
C VAL A 129 8.91 19.08 -2.64
N THR A 130 8.94 20.17 -1.88
CA THR A 130 7.86 20.60 -1.00
C THR A 130 7.37 21.99 -1.42
N ARG A 131 6.06 22.20 -1.47
CA ARG A 131 5.43 23.47 -1.86
C ARG A 131 4.22 23.74 -0.97
N SER A 132 4.04 25.00 -0.53
CA SER A 132 2.80 25.45 0.11
C SER A 132 1.84 25.95 -0.96
N LEU A 133 0.58 25.51 -0.90
CA LEU A 133 -0.48 25.96 -1.79
C LEU A 133 -1.74 26.33 -0.98
N PRO A 134 -2.48 27.36 -1.42
CA PRO A 134 -3.76 27.70 -0.82
C PRO A 134 -4.83 26.66 -1.18
N LEU A 135 -5.84 26.55 -0.30
CA LEU A 135 -7.00 25.70 -0.52
C LEU A 135 -8.16 26.47 -1.14
N GLU A 136 -8.82 25.84 -2.11
CA GLU A 136 -10.05 26.33 -2.73
C GLU A 136 -11.23 25.44 -2.35
N LEU A 137 -12.27 26.02 -1.76
CA LEU A 137 -13.49 25.31 -1.42
C LEU A 137 -14.48 25.39 -2.59
N THR A 138 -14.81 24.23 -3.15
CA THR A 138 -15.90 24.07 -4.11
C THR A 138 -17.16 23.63 -3.37
N LEU A 139 -18.17 24.50 -3.37
CA LEU A 139 -19.49 24.20 -2.82
C LEU A 139 -20.37 23.56 -3.90
N THR A 140 -21.02 22.46 -3.57
CA THR A 140 -21.99 21.80 -4.45
C THR A 140 -23.36 21.74 -3.78
N GLY A 141 -24.43 21.87 -4.58
CA GLY A 141 -25.80 21.89 -4.06
C GLY A 141 -26.22 23.25 -3.50
N GLU A 142 -27.50 23.33 -3.11
CA GLU A 142 -28.10 24.54 -2.54
C GLU A 142 -28.61 24.28 -1.12
N PRO A 143 -28.48 25.25 -0.19
CA PRO A 143 -29.12 25.16 1.13
C PRO A 143 -30.63 24.96 1.03
N ALA A 144 -31.27 24.55 2.12
CA ALA A 144 -32.73 24.43 2.15
C ALA A 144 -33.41 25.77 1.82
N ILE A 145 -34.62 25.71 1.25
CA ILE A 145 -35.42 26.91 0.92
C ILE A 145 -35.54 27.83 2.14
N GLY A 146 -35.20 29.11 1.95
CA GLY A 146 -35.22 30.12 3.00
C GLY A 146 -33.96 30.17 3.86
N TYR A 147 -32.90 29.45 3.50
CA TYR A 147 -31.59 29.50 4.14
C TYR A 147 -30.51 29.99 3.16
N GLN A 148 -29.48 30.65 3.67
CA GLN A 148 -28.34 31.16 2.92
C GLN A 148 -27.03 30.77 3.61
N ALA A 149 -26.07 30.28 2.82
CA ALA A 149 -24.70 30.05 3.26
C ALA A 149 -23.94 31.38 3.39
N GLY A 150 -23.20 31.53 4.50
CA GLY A 150 -22.26 32.63 4.69
C GLY A 150 -20.87 32.31 4.12
N ASP A 151 -19.86 33.03 4.60
CA ASP A 151 -18.48 32.83 4.17
C ASP A 151 -17.86 31.58 4.82
N PRO A 152 -17.24 30.68 4.05
CA PRO A 152 -16.57 29.50 4.60
C PRO A 152 -15.27 29.87 5.32
N ILE A 153 -15.02 29.21 6.45
CA ILE A 153 -13.77 29.31 7.20
C ILE A 153 -13.03 27.98 7.08
N LEU A 154 -11.81 28.04 6.52
CA LEU A 154 -10.91 26.90 6.37
C LEU A 154 -9.80 26.97 7.42
N ASN A 155 -9.59 25.87 8.15
CA ASN A 155 -8.50 25.77 9.12
C ASN A 155 -7.72 24.45 8.94
N PRO A 156 -6.47 24.47 8.44
CA PRO A 156 -5.73 25.63 7.94
C PRO A 156 -6.18 26.11 6.55
N ALA A 157 -5.76 27.31 6.14
CA ALA A 157 -6.03 27.86 4.80
C ALA A 157 -4.97 27.46 3.75
N GLU A 158 -3.77 27.09 4.20
CA GLU A 158 -2.68 26.61 3.36
C GLU A 158 -2.28 25.19 3.76
N VAL A 159 -1.86 24.41 2.77
CA VAL A 159 -1.40 23.03 2.96
C VAL A 159 -0.06 22.86 2.28
N ILE A 160 0.81 22.14 2.97
CA ILE A 160 2.12 21.77 2.45
C ILE A 160 1.98 20.45 1.69
N ILE A 161 2.33 20.46 0.41
CA ILE A 161 2.41 19.27 -0.43
C ILE A 161 3.87 18.87 -0.61
N SER A 162 4.15 17.57 -0.54
CA SER A 162 5.47 16.99 -0.76
C SER A 162 5.39 15.77 -1.68
N GLY A 163 6.33 15.65 -2.61
CA GLY A 163 6.40 14.53 -3.53
C GLY A 163 7.45 14.70 -4.62
N ALA A 164 7.36 13.87 -5.66
CA ALA A 164 8.24 14.00 -6.84
C ALA A 164 8.06 15.38 -7.49
N GLN A 165 9.18 15.98 -7.91
CA GLN A 165 9.19 17.32 -8.51
C GLN A 165 8.20 17.46 -9.68
N SER A 166 8.13 16.47 -10.57
CA SER A 166 7.17 16.45 -11.68
C SER A 166 5.72 16.53 -11.22
N LEU A 167 5.34 15.74 -10.21
CA LEU A 167 3.97 15.70 -9.67
C LEU A 167 3.63 17.00 -8.95
N VAL A 168 4.53 17.53 -8.12
CA VAL A 168 4.32 18.80 -7.40
C VAL A 168 4.17 19.97 -8.38
N ASN A 169 4.90 19.96 -9.49
CA ASN A 169 4.78 20.98 -10.54
C ASN A 169 3.50 20.83 -11.37
N GLN A 170 2.92 19.63 -11.46
CA GLN A 170 1.65 19.39 -12.14
C GLN A 170 0.45 19.90 -11.33
N VAL A 171 0.59 20.03 -10.00
CA VAL A 171 -0.50 20.56 -9.15
C VAL A 171 -0.68 22.05 -9.41
N ALA A 172 -1.90 22.40 -9.82
CA ALA A 172 -2.32 23.78 -10.04
C ALA A 172 -2.90 24.39 -8.76
N HIS A 173 -3.85 23.69 -8.15
CA HIS A 173 -4.56 24.12 -6.95
C HIS A 173 -5.03 22.91 -6.13
N LEU A 174 -5.33 23.16 -4.85
CA LEU A 174 -5.88 22.17 -3.94
C LEU A 174 -7.36 22.44 -3.74
N SER A 175 -8.20 21.45 -4.00
CA SER A 175 -9.65 21.59 -3.95
C SER A 175 -10.27 20.76 -2.81
N LEU A 176 -11.26 21.35 -2.15
CA LEU A 176 -12.15 20.71 -1.20
C LEU A 176 -13.57 20.74 -1.75
N SER A 177 -14.31 19.64 -1.62
CA SER A 177 -15.70 19.56 -2.08
C SER A 177 -16.64 19.42 -0.90
N LEU A 178 -17.54 20.38 -0.69
CA LEU A 178 -18.57 20.34 0.35
C LEU A 178 -19.97 20.41 -0.25
N ASP A 179 -20.81 19.44 0.07
CA ASP A 179 -22.21 19.41 -0.33
C ASP A 179 -23.10 20.10 0.71
N LEU A 180 -23.93 21.04 0.25
CA LEU A 180 -24.82 21.85 1.08
C LEU A 180 -26.31 21.52 0.88
N SER A 181 -26.61 20.51 0.07
CA SER A 181 -27.96 20.17 -0.35
C SER A 181 -28.90 19.95 0.85
N GLY A 182 -29.87 20.86 1.02
CA GLY A 182 -30.90 20.76 2.07
C GLY A 182 -30.44 21.14 3.48
N SER A 183 -29.25 21.72 3.62
CA SER A 183 -28.71 22.14 4.92
C SER A 183 -29.47 23.34 5.50
N ARG A 184 -29.77 23.27 6.80
CA ARG A 184 -30.49 24.30 7.59
C ARG A 184 -29.69 24.82 8.80
N GLN A 185 -28.55 24.21 9.09
CA GLN A 185 -27.72 24.48 10.25
C GLN A 185 -26.28 24.65 9.80
N ASP A 186 -25.47 25.32 10.63
CA ASP A 186 -24.04 25.48 10.42
C ASP A 186 -23.38 24.12 10.19
N ILE A 187 -22.52 24.05 9.17
CA ILE A 187 -21.80 22.84 8.81
C ILE A 187 -20.38 22.96 9.34
N GLN A 188 -20.00 22.03 10.21
CA GLN A 188 -18.62 21.87 10.68
C GLN A 188 -18.19 20.44 10.40
N THR A 189 -17.31 20.26 9.41
CA THR A 189 -16.85 18.94 9.01
C THR A 189 -15.38 18.96 8.62
N THR A 190 -14.76 17.79 8.67
CA THR A 190 -13.37 17.59 8.27
C THR A 190 -13.37 16.91 6.91
N LEU A 191 -12.77 17.55 5.91
CA LEU A 191 -12.76 17.07 4.53
C LEU A 191 -11.33 16.71 4.10
N PRO A 192 -11.17 15.62 3.32
CA PRO A 192 -9.89 15.28 2.72
C PRO A 192 -9.58 16.23 1.57
N ILE A 193 -8.31 16.60 1.43
CA ILE A 193 -7.83 17.50 0.37
C ILE A 193 -7.62 16.71 -0.93
N LYS A 194 -7.98 17.31 -2.06
CA LYS A 194 -7.71 16.77 -3.40
C LYS A 194 -6.77 17.70 -4.15
N ALA A 195 -5.66 17.17 -4.65
CA ALA A 195 -4.76 17.92 -5.54
C ALA A 195 -5.23 17.79 -7.00
N LEU A 196 -5.47 18.92 -7.66
CA LEU A 196 -5.93 18.97 -9.05
C LEU A 196 -4.88 19.61 -9.96
N ASP A 197 -4.77 19.10 -11.17
CA ASP A 197 -3.98 19.70 -12.24
C ASP A 197 -4.75 20.84 -12.96
N ASP A 198 -4.08 21.55 -13.89
CA ASP A 198 -4.70 22.63 -14.68
C ASP A 198 -5.93 22.18 -15.50
N LYS A 199 -6.09 20.87 -15.71
CA LYS A 199 -7.21 20.28 -16.46
C LYS A 199 -8.31 19.74 -15.54
N GLY A 200 -8.16 19.88 -14.22
CA GLY A 200 -9.08 19.37 -13.21
C GLY A 200 -8.96 17.87 -12.92
N ASN A 201 -7.86 17.21 -13.33
CA ASN A 201 -7.62 15.80 -13.00
C ASN A 201 -6.92 15.68 -11.65
N LEU A 202 -7.21 14.57 -10.95
CA LEU A 202 -6.60 14.24 -9.67
C LEU A 202 -5.14 13.81 -9.84
N VAL A 203 -4.24 14.47 -9.13
CA VAL A 203 -2.82 14.08 -9.02
C VAL A 203 -2.66 13.18 -7.79
N THR A 204 -2.22 11.93 -8.01
CA THR A 204 -2.02 10.94 -6.93
C THR A 204 -0.52 10.75 -6.62
N GLY A 205 -0.22 10.20 -5.44
CA GLY A 205 1.17 9.94 -5.02
C GLY A 205 1.87 11.11 -4.32
N LEU A 206 1.11 12.10 -3.87
CA LEU A 206 1.60 13.22 -3.06
C LEU A 206 1.32 12.99 -1.57
N THR A 207 2.21 13.46 -0.72
CA THR A 207 2.00 13.53 0.73
C THR A 207 1.61 14.95 1.10
N MET A 208 0.46 15.10 1.75
CA MET A 208 -0.09 16.40 2.15
C MET A 208 -0.06 16.51 3.66
N HIS A 209 0.32 17.68 4.17
CA HIS A 209 0.32 17.96 5.59
C HIS A 209 -0.30 19.35 5.86
N PRO A 210 -1.42 19.43 6.59
CA PRO A 210 -2.24 18.31 7.07
C PRO A 210 -2.95 17.54 5.93
N ASP A 211 -3.41 16.33 6.22
CA ASP A 211 -4.14 15.46 5.27
C ASP A 211 -5.64 15.80 5.19
N ASN A 212 -6.18 16.38 6.27
CA ASN A 212 -7.56 16.82 6.37
C ASN A 212 -7.65 18.25 6.87
N VAL A 213 -8.69 18.96 6.43
CA VAL A 213 -8.93 20.36 6.78
C VAL A 213 -10.30 20.47 7.41
N GLN A 214 -10.38 21.24 8.50
CA GLN A 214 -11.65 21.57 9.12
C GLN A 214 -12.30 22.72 8.36
N VAL A 215 -13.52 22.49 7.87
CA VAL A 215 -14.34 23.46 7.16
C VAL A 215 -15.52 23.82 8.04
N SER A 216 -15.69 25.11 8.31
CA SER A 216 -16.85 25.66 9.01
C SER A 216 -17.60 26.60 8.07
N LEU A 217 -18.84 26.25 7.75
CA LEU A 217 -19.73 27.08 6.93
C LEU A 217 -20.97 27.47 7.75
N PRO A 218 -21.11 28.74 8.13
CA PRO A 218 -22.30 29.23 8.80
C PRO A 218 -23.49 29.28 7.83
N ILE A 219 -24.67 28.82 8.27
CA ILE A 219 -25.91 28.85 7.50
C ILE A 219 -26.96 29.62 8.30
N SER A 220 -27.52 30.66 7.69
CA SER A 220 -28.51 31.54 8.33
C SER A 220 -29.85 31.50 7.60
N GLN A 221 -30.94 31.65 8.34
CA GLN A 221 -32.28 31.78 7.76
C GLN A 221 -32.45 33.17 7.15
N GLN A 222 -32.85 33.22 5.89
CA GLN A 222 -33.18 34.46 5.21
C GLN A 222 -34.46 35.06 5.79
N GLY A 223 -34.47 36.38 5.98
CA GLY A 223 -35.66 37.11 6.41
C GLY A 223 -36.83 36.90 5.45
N GLY A 224 -38.04 36.72 5.99
CA GLY A 224 -39.25 36.47 5.21
C GLY A 224 -39.65 35.00 5.08
N TYR A 225 -38.78 34.07 5.49
CA TYR A 225 -39.11 32.66 5.63
C TYR A 225 -39.36 32.32 7.11
N ARG A 226 -40.39 31.51 7.38
CA ARG A 226 -40.70 31.01 8.72
C ARG A 226 -41.15 29.56 8.61
N ASP A 227 -40.54 28.69 9.42
CA ASP A 227 -41.00 27.32 9.54
C ASP A 227 -42.37 27.31 10.22
N LEU A 228 -43.38 26.85 9.50
CA LEU A 228 -44.74 26.70 10.00
C LEU A 228 -45.07 25.22 10.12
N ALA A 229 -45.31 24.76 11.35
CA ALA A 229 -45.82 23.42 11.58
C ALA A 229 -47.30 23.37 11.18
N VAL A 230 -47.60 22.68 10.09
CA VAL A 230 -48.99 22.42 9.68
C VAL A 230 -49.48 21.18 10.43
N LYS A 231 -50.29 21.40 11.47
CA LYS A 231 -51.00 20.31 12.13
C LYS A 231 -52.33 20.08 11.41
N VAL A 232 -52.43 18.98 10.67
CA VAL A 232 -53.69 18.56 10.08
C VAL A 232 -54.62 18.11 11.20
N VAL A 233 -55.69 18.87 11.44
CA VAL A 233 -56.78 18.48 12.34
C VAL A 233 -57.90 17.94 11.47
N THR A 234 -58.11 16.63 11.49
CA THR A 234 -59.23 16.00 10.77
C THR A 234 -60.49 16.05 11.61
N ILE A 235 -61.61 16.44 10.99
CA ILE A 235 -62.93 16.45 11.61
C ILE A 235 -63.77 15.34 10.97
N GLY A 236 -64.38 14.49 11.80
CA GLY A 236 -65.20 13.35 11.35
C GLY A 236 -64.48 12.01 11.40
N ARG A 237 -65.22 10.93 11.11
CA ARG A 237 -64.67 9.57 10.98
C ARG A 237 -64.66 9.21 9.48
N PRO A 238 -63.60 8.57 8.97
CA PRO A 238 -63.61 8.03 7.61
C PRO A 238 -64.77 7.02 7.46
N ALA A 239 -65.37 6.97 6.27
CA ALA A 239 -66.45 6.04 5.98
C ALA A 239 -66.01 4.58 6.17
N ASN A 240 -66.97 3.70 6.50
CA ASN A 240 -66.69 2.28 6.73
C ASN A 240 -65.93 1.67 5.54
N GLY A 241 -64.77 1.07 5.81
CA GLY A 241 -63.89 0.47 4.80
C GLY A 241 -62.66 1.32 4.42
N TYR A 242 -62.55 2.56 4.90
CA TYR A 242 -61.41 3.45 4.60
C TYR A 242 -60.59 3.79 5.86
N ARG A 243 -59.28 4.01 5.67
CA ARG A 243 -58.36 4.51 6.70
C ARG A 243 -57.64 5.77 6.21
N LEU A 244 -57.39 6.71 7.10
CA LEU A 244 -56.51 7.84 6.82
C LEU A 244 -55.06 7.32 6.93
N THR A 245 -54.26 7.49 5.89
CA THR A 245 -52.82 7.20 5.87
C THR A 245 -52.04 8.47 5.61
#